data_AF-A0A7X6ZXQ1-F1
#
_entry.id   AF-A0A7X6ZXQ1-F1
#
_cell.length_a   1.000
_cell.length_b   1.000
_cell.length_c   1.000
_cell.angle_alpha   90.00
_cell.angle_beta   90.00
_cell.angle_gamma   90.00
#
_symmetry.space_group_name_H-M   'P 1'
#
loop_
_entity.id
_entity.type
_entity.pdbx_description
1 polymer ?
#
loop_
_entity_poly.entity_id
_entity_poly.type
_entity_poly.pdbx_seq_one_letter_code
_entity_poly.pdbx_strand_id
1 'polypeptide(L)'
;MNRMFTKNFIVLLVAAVVLAGLSAVMLLLTPQEARAGNFWISFWMILLAAVLIFGSVFLHLLAAGRRGPPLPLLLAVSTTATLYGFFVLAAVGIFHYWLDIGANPYLAVHIGGFLVLVGGGGALSLLSLSAGEADMGASLKRSRLFVLTTRIASLGEELRLSPYRSLLEEILPRLRELNEALRYSDPIASDEIEEGNLVAAVSGVEEKARRFMAASSEGERRKVSEEFSLSVERAFSILDLRNQAVRQSK
;
A
#
# COMPACT_ATOMS: atom_id res chain seq x y z
N MET A 1 10.19 -2.21 16.91
CA MET A 1 8.75 -1.88 17.02
C MET A 1 8.61 -0.36 16.94
N ASN A 2 7.79 0.17 16.03
CA ASN A 2 7.68 1.62 15.77
C ASN A 2 7.13 2.36 17.02
N ARG A 3 7.71 3.50 17.41
CA ARG A 3 7.30 4.28 18.59
C ARG A 3 5.83 4.71 18.53
N MET A 4 5.31 4.99 17.33
CA MET A 4 3.91 5.34 17.11
C MET A 4 2.97 4.14 17.38
N PHE A 5 3.37 2.94 16.96
CA PHE A 5 2.63 1.70 17.18
C PHE A 5 2.51 1.37 18.66
N THR A 6 3.61 1.50 19.42
CA THR A 6 3.61 1.25 20.87
C THR A 6 2.74 2.24 21.63
N LYS A 7 2.79 3.53 21.28
CA LYS A 7 1.94 4.55 21.91
C LYS A 7 0.45 4.29 21.65
N ASN A 8 0.08 4.01 20.40
CA ASN A 8 -1.29 3.72 20.02
C ASN A 8 -1.83 2.50 20.78
N PHE A 9 -1.04 1.42 20.84
CA PHE A 9 -1.39 0.22 21.60
C PHE A 9 -1.66 0.50 23.08
N ILE A 10 -0.80 1.28 23.74
CA ILE A 10 -0.97 1.64 25.16
C ILE A 10 -2.25 2.45 25.37
N VAL A 11 -2.51 3.44 24.50
CA VAL A 11 -3.73 4.25 24.57
C VAL A 11 -4.99 3.39 24.44
N LEU A 12 -5.02 2.47 23.48
CA LEU A 12 -6.14 1.54 23.30
C LEU A 12 -6.33 0.63 24.51
N LEU A 13 -5.25 0.10 25.07
CA LEU A 13 -5.32 -0.77 26.25
C LEU A 13 -5.92 -0.02 27.45
N VAL A 14 -5.44 1.20 27.71
CA VAL A 14 -5.96 2.06 28.78
C VAL A 14 -7.43 2.38 28.53
N ALA A 15 -7.80 2.76 27.31
CA ALA A 15 -9.19 3.07 26.95
C ALA A 15 -10.12 1.85 27.13
N ALA A 16 -9.67 0.65 26.75
CA ALA A 16 -10.44 -0.58 26.93
C ALA A 16 -10.71 -0.86 28.42
N VAL A 17 -9.68 -0.73 29.27
CA VAL A 17 -9.81 -0.91 30.72
C VAL A 17 -10.76 0.13 31.32
N VAL A 18 -10.65 1.40 30.90
CA VAL A 18 -11.54 2.47 31.37
C VAL A 18 -12.99 2.20 30.98
N LEU A 19 -13.28 1.84 29.73
CA LEU A 19 -14.65 1.56 29.28
C LEU A 19 -15.25 0.33 29.95
N ALA A 20 -14.47 -0.74 30.10
CA ALA A 20 -14.90 -1.94 30.83
C ALA A 20 -15.16 -1.63 32.31
N GLY A 21 -14.26 -0.86 32.95
CA GLY A 21 -14.42 -0.40 34.32
C GLY A 21 -15.66 0.47 34.51
N LEU A 22 -15.92 1.42 33.61
CA LEU A 22 -17.12 2.26 33.66
C LEU A 22 -18.41 1.45 33.46
N SER A 23 -18.40 0.45 32.57
CA SER A 23 -19.53 -0.46 32.40
C SER A 23 -19.81 -1.25 33.69
N ALA A 24 -18.76 -1.76 34.34
CA ALA A 24 -18.87 -2.48 35.61
C ALA A 24 -19.35 -1.57 36.74
N VAL A 25 -18.80 -0.36 36.87
CA VAL A 25 -19.22 0.64 37.85
C VAL A 25 -20.70 0.99 37.67
N MET A 26 -21.13 1.25 36.43
CA MET A 26 -22.52 1.55 36.11
C MET A 26 -23.44 0.39 36.51
N LEU A 27 -23.04 -0.85 36.24
CA LEU A 27 -23.81 -2.05 36.59
C LEU A 27 -23.83 -2.32 38.09
N LEU A 28 -22.75 -2.07 38.83
CA LEU A 28 -22.64 -2.42 40.24
C LEU A 28 -23.21 -1.33 41.17
N LEU A 29 -23.07 -0.06 40.81
CA LEU A 29 -23.50 1.07 41.64
C LEU A 29 -24.94 1.52 41.38
N THR A 30 -25.54 1.11 40.26
CA THR A 30 -26.96 1.44 39.99
C THR A 30 -27.87 0.39 40.63
N PRO A 31 -28.78 0.79 41.56
CA PRO A 31 -29.76 -0.11 42.16
C PRO A 31 -30.58 -0.85 41.10
N GLN A 32 -30.97 -2.10 41.36
CA GLN A 32 -31.66 -2.92 40.35
C GLN A 32 -32.98 -2.29 39.90
N GLU A 33 -33.76 -1.71 40.83
CA GLU A 33 -35.00 -1.01 40.48
C GLU A 33 -34.81 0.21 39.56
N ALA A 34 -33.62 0.81 39.52
CA ALA A 34 -33.32 1.98 38.70
C ALA A 34 -32.80 1.63 37.29
N ARG A 35 -32.62 0.34 36.97
CA ARG A 35 -32.07 -0.14 35.69
C ARG A 35 -33.16 -0.25 34.62
N ALA A 36 -33.63 0.89 34.13
CA ALA A 36 -34.64 0.97 33.08
C ALA A 36 -34.22 1.88 31.91
N GLY A 37 -34.77 1.61 30.72
CA GLY A 37 -34.64 2.46 29.54
C GLY A 37 -33.20 2.83 29.18
N ASN A 38 -32.88 4.13 29.32
CA ASN A 38 -31.59 4.72 28.96
C ASN A 38 -30.39 4.10 29.69
N PHE A 39 -30.60 3.50 30.86
CA PHE A 39 -29.55 2.75 31.56
C PHE A 39 -28.99 1.63 30.68
N TRP A 40 -29.87 0.78 30.12
CA TRP A 40 -29.44 -0.37 29.31
C TRP A 40 -28.83 0.07 28.00
N ILE A 41 -29.37 1.12 27.37
CA ILE A 41 -28.78 1.70 26.16
C ILE A 41 -27.34 2.15 26.45
N SER A 42 -27.13 2.92 27.51
CA SER A 42 -25.80 3.40 27.90
C SER A 42 -24.85 2.24 28.20
N PHE A 43 -25.29 1.27 29.00
CA PHE A 43 -24.50 0.09 29.36
C PHE A 43 -24.04 -0.68 28.11
N TRP A 44 -24.96 -1.01 27.20
CA TRP A 44 -24.63 -1.78 26.00
C TRP A 44 -23.74 -0.99 25.03
N MET A 45 -23.91 0.33 24.93
CA MET A 45 -23.07 1.14 24.05
C MET A 45 -21.64 1.30 24.58
N ILE A 46 -21.46 1.46 25.90
CA ILE A 46 -20.12 1.47 26.51
C ILE A 46 -19.46 0.10 26.34
N LEU A 47 -20.21 -0.99 26.54
CA LEU A 47 -19.69 -2.35 26.35
C LEU A 47 -19.30 -2.59 24.88
N LEU A 48 -20.13 -2.18 23.93
CA LEU A 48 -19.82 -2.26 22.50
C LEU A 48 -18.53 -1.50 22.17
N ALA A 49 -18.39 -0.27 22.68
CA ALA A 49 -17.16 0.52 22.51
C ALA A 49 -15.95 -0.20 23.11
N ALA A 50 -16.08 -0.80 24.30
CA ALA A 50 -15.02 -1.59 24.91
C ALA A 50 -14.61 -2.79 24.04
N VAL A 51 -15.59 -3.51 23.47
CA VAL A 51 -15.34 -4.64 22.56
C VAL A 51 -14.63 -4.19 21.29
N LEU A 52 -15.02 -3.06 20.69
CA LEU A 52 -14.37 -2.52 19.49
C LEU A 52 -12.92 -2.11 19.76
N ILE A 53 -12.66 -1.44 20.89
CA ILE A 53 -11.29 -1.09 21.29
C ILE A 53 -10.48 -2.35 21.60
N PHE A 54 -11.05 -3.32 22.31
CA PHE A 54 -10.38 -4.60 22.58
C PHE A 54 -10.06 -5.37 21.29
N GLY A 55 -10.98 -5.41 20.33
CA GLY A 55 -10.74 -5.96 19.00
C GLY A 55 -9.58 -5.25 18.29
N SER A 56 -9.48 -3.93 18.41
CA SER A 56 -8.37 -3.14 17.86
C SER A 56 -7.03 -3.47 18.53
N VAL A 57 -7.01 -3.66 19.85
CA VAL A 57 -5.84 -4.15 20.61
C VAL A 57 -5.42 -5.53 20.12
N PHE A 58 -6.37 -6.44 19.92
CA PHE A 58 -6.11 -7.78 19.42
C PHE A 58 -5.50 -7.76 18.01
N LEU A 59 -6.02 -6.90 17.11
CA LEU A 59 -5.42 -6.70 15.79
C LEU A 59 -3.96 -6.19 15.88
N HIS A 60 -3.64 -5.33 16.86
CA HIS A 60 -2.25 -4.91 17.10
C HIS A 60 -1.36 -6.07 17.58
N LEU A 61 -1.89 -6.97 18.42
CA LEU A 61 -1.14 -8.16 18.85
C LEU A 61 -0.87 -9.11 17.68
N LEU A 62 -1.86 -9.32 16.81
CA LEU A 62 -1.68 -10.09 15.57
C LEU A 62 -0.68 -9.44 14.61
N ALA A 63 -0.65 -8.10 14.56
CA ALA A 63 0.30 -7.31 13.80
C ALA A 63 1.75 -7.42 14.24
N ALA A 64 2.01 -7.84 15.48
CA ALA A 64 3.37 -8.15 15.93
C ALA A 64 3.93 -9.43 15.28
N GLY A 65 3.10 -10.25 14.63
CA GLY A 65 3.51 -11.43 13.85
C GLY A 65 3.86 -11.13 12.39
N ARG A 66 4.50 -12.10 11.69
CA ARG A 66 5.00 -11.97 10.31
C ARG A 66 3.93 -11.72 9.21
N ARG A 67 2.63 -11.74 9.53
CA ARG A 67 1.52 -11.64 8.56
C ARG A 67 0.34 -10.79 9.04
N GLY A 68 0.56 -9.88 9.99
CA GLY A 68 -0.56 -9.07 10.45
C GLY A 68 -0.92 -7.91 9.52
N PRO A 69 -2.06 -7.25 9.77
CA PRO A 69 -2.60 -6.19 8.92
C PRO A 69 -1.63 -5.01 8.76
N PRO A 70 -1.71 -4.29 7.63
CA PRO A 70 -0.81 -3.17 7.35
C PRO A 70 -0.98 -2.05 8.38
N LEU A 71 0.13 -1.38 8.73
CA LEU A 71 0.16 -0.33 9.77
C LEU A 71 -0.85 0.81 9.54
N PRO A 72 -1.08 1.31 8.31
CA PRO A 72 -2.10 2.33 8.06
C PRO A 72 -3.52 1.87 8.43
N LEU A 73 -3.88 0.62 8.12
CA LEU A 73 -5.18 0.06 8.50
C LEU A 73 -5.31 -0.03 10.02
N LEU A 74 -4.27 -0.48 10.71
CA LEU A 74 -4.26 -0.56 12.17
C LEU A 74 -4.46 0.80 12.82
N LEU A 75 -3.77 1.83 12.34
CA LEU A 75 -3.94 3.19 12.83
C LEU A 75 -5.34 3.72 12.55
N ALA A 76 -5.89 3.48 11.37
CA ALA A 76 -7.22 3.94 11.00
C ALA A 76 -8.31 3.27 11.87
N VAL A 77 -8.28 1.94 11.99
CA VAL A 77 -9.22 1.17 12.83
C VAL A 77 -9.13 1.60 14.31
N SER A 78 -7.90 1.81 14.81
CA SER A 78 -7.69 2.31 16.18
C SER A 78 -8.30 3.68 16.39
N THR A 79 -8.04 4.60 15.45
CA THR A 79 -8.54 5.98 15.53
C THR A 79 -10.06 5.99 15.52
N THR A 80 -10.70 5.21 14.66
CA THR A 80 -12.16 5.11 14.60
C THR A 80 -12.74 4.50 15.87
N ALA A 81 -12.12 3.45 16.42
CA ALA A 81 -12.58 2.82 17.66
C ALA A 81 -12.43 3.76 18.86
N THR A 82 -11.31 4.48 18.95
CA THR A 82 -11.07 5.48 20.00
C THR A 82 -12.04 6.66 19.90
N LEU A 83 -12.25 7.23 18.70
CA LEU A 83 -13.21 8.31 18.49
C LEU A 83 -14.63 7.89 18.84
N TYR A 84 -15.04 6.68 18.44
CA TYR A 84 -16.33 6.13 18.81
C TYR A 84 -16.46 5.94 20.33
N GLY A 85 -15.41 5.46 21.01
CA GLY A 85 -15.38 5.36 22.47
C GLY A 85 -15.58 6.72 23.15
N PHE A 86 -14.89 7.76 22.70
CA PHE A 86 -15.09 9.13 23.20
C PHE A 86 -16.50 9.65 22.93
N PHE A 87 -17.04 9.40 21.74
CA PHE A 87 -18.41 9.75 21.39
C PHE A 87 -19.41 9.09 22.33
N VAL A 88 -19.30 7.79 22.59
CA VAL A 88 -20.20 7.07 23.50
C VAL A 88 -20.12 7.65 24.90
N LEU A 89 -18.91 7.90 25.42
CA LEU A 89 -18.74 8.50 26.75
C LEU A 89 -19.36 9.90 26.84
N ALA A 90 -19.16 10.73 25.82
CA ALA A 90 -19.76 12.06 25.75
C ALA A 90 -21.29 11.97 25.65
N ALA A 91 -21.81 11.06 24.82
CA ALA A 91 -23.24 10.86 24.65
C ALA A 91 -23.90 10.36 25.93
N VAL A 92 -23.29 9.43 26.64
CA VAL A 92 -23.77 9.00 27.97
C VAL A 92 -23.68 10.16 28.96
N GLY A 93 -22.53 10.84 29.06
CA GLY A 93 -22.36 11.97 29.98
C GLY A 93 -23.37 13.10 29.78
N ILE A 94 -23.68 13.44 28.52
CA ILE A 94 -24.56 14.56 28.17
C ILE A 94 -26.03 14.11 28.14
N PHE A 95 -26.37 13.07 27.41
CA PHE A 95 -27.76 12.72 27.17
C PHE A 95 -28.38 11.87 28.28
N HIS A 96 -27.60 10.98 28.90
CA HIS A 96 -28.10 10.16 30.00
C HIS A 96 -28.10 10.91 31.33
N TYR A 97 -27.05 11.69 31.63
CA TYR A 97 -26.95 12.37 32.92
C TYR A 97 -27.39 13.83 32.93
N TRP A 98 -27.40 14.53 31.78
CA TRP A 98 -27.65 15.98 31.78
C TRP A 98 -28.96 16.40 31.09
N LEU A 99 -29.35 15.77 29.97
CA LEU A 99 -30.48 16.21 29.15
C LEU A 99 -31.75 15.35 29.24
N ASP A 100 -31.72 14.25 30.01
CA ASP A 100 -32.84 13.29 30.24
C ASP A 100 -33.77 13.09 29.03
N ILE A 101 -33.16 12.81 27.88
CA ILE A 101 -33.90 12.65 26.62
C ILE A 101 -34.60 11.28 26.57
N GLY A 102 -35.71 11.21 25.85
CA GLY A 102 -36.43 9.95 25.64
C GLY A 102 -35.56 8.85 25.02
N ALA A 103 -35.93 7.58 25.25
CA ALA A 103 -35.13 6.43 24.82
C ALA A 103 -34.92 6.34 23.29
N ASN A 104 -35.94 6.66 22.49
CA ASN A 104 -35.85 6.59 21.02
C ASN A 104 -34.85 7.60 20.43
N PRO A 105 -34.91 8.91 20.73
CA PRO A 105 -33.90 9.84 20.25
C PRO A 105 -32.51 9.53 20.83
N TYR A 106 -32.43 9.04 22.07
CA TYR A 106 -31.15 8.63 22.64
C TYR A 106 -30.50 7.48 21.89
N LEU A 107 -31.28 6.44 21.56
CA LEU A 107 -30.81 5.33 20.74
C LEU A 107 -30.43 5.78 19.33
N ALA A 108 -31.21 6.67 18.72
CA ALA A 108 -30.94 7.20 17.38
C ALA A 108 -29.59 7.95 17.31
N VAL A 109 -29.24 8.71 18.36
CA VAL A 109 -27.92 9.37 18.46
C VAL A 109 -26.80 8.33 18.44
N HIS A 110 -26.92 7.25 19.22
CA HIS A 110 -25.90 6.18 19.24
C HIS A 110 -25.79 5.46 17.89
N ILE A 111 -26.92 5.13 17.25
CA ILE A 111 -26.92 4.50 15.92
C ILE A 111 -26.28 5.44 14.88
N GLY A 112 -26.66 6.71 14.87
CA GLY A 112 -26.10 7.71 13.96
C GLY A 112 -24.60 7.88 14.17
N GLY A 113 -24.16 8.01 15.42
CA GLY A 113 -22.75 8.11 15.76
C GLY A 113 -21.95 6.88 15.34
N PHE A 114 -22.50 5.67 15.54
CA PHE A 114 -21.89 4.42 15.08
C PHE A 114 -21.73 4.38 13.55
N LEU A 115 -22.80 4.69 12.81
CA LEU A 115 -22.77 4.69 11.34
C LEU A 115 -21.75 5.69 10.79
N VAL A 116 -21.70 6.90 11.35
CA VAL A 116 -20.76 7.94 10.89
C VAL A 116 -19.31 7.58 11.26
N LEU A 117 -19.04 7.23 12.51
CA LEU A 117 -17.68 7.05 13.00
C LEU A 117 -17.10 5.69 12.62
N VAL A 118 -17.84 4.60 12.87
CA VAL A 118 -17.37 3.24 12.60
C VAL A 118 -17.62 2.89 11.13
N GLY A 119 -18.83 3.12 10.63
CA GLY A 119 -19.17 2.85 9.22
C GLY A 119 -18.39 3.75 8.26
N GLY A 120 -18.47 5.07 8.45
CA GLY A 120 -17.73 6.03 7.62
C GLY A 120 -16.22 5.90 7.76
N GLY A 121 -15.71 5.74 8.98
CA GLY A 121 -14.29 5.52 9.22
C GLY A 121 -13.77 4.21 8.61
N GLY A 122 -14.55 3.14 8.66
CA GLY A 122 -14.25 1.86 7.99
C GLY A 122 -14.19 2.01 6.47
N ALA A 123 -15.15 2.70 5.87
CA ALA A 123 -15.17 2.98 4.43
C ALA A 123 -13.93 3.79 3.98
N LEU A 124 -13.59 4.86 4.72
CA LEU A 124 -12.38 5.66 4.44
C LEU A 124 -11.09 4.83 4.55
N SER A 125 -11.04 3.92 5.53
CA SER A 125 -9.88 3.04 5.71
C SER A 125 -9.68 2.11 4.51
N LEU A 126 -10.77 1.53 3.98
CA LEU A 126 -10.73 0.67 2.79
C LEU A 126 -10.33 1.46 1.54
N LEU A 127 -10.88 2.65 1.35
CA LEU A 127 -10.51 3.52 0.24
C LEU A 127 -9.04 3.94 0.30
N SER A 128 -8.54 4.27 1.50
CA SER A 128 -7.13 4.63 1.69
C SER A 128 -6.18 3.47 1.41
N LEU A 129 -6.57 2.23 1.72
CA LEU A 129 -5.77 1.05 1.38
C LEU A 129 -5.72 0.84 -0.13
N SER A 130 -6.87 0.92 -0.80
CA SER A 130 -6.95 0.78 -2.25
C SER A 130 -6.12 1.84 -2.98
N ALA A 131 -6.17 3.10 -2.52
CA ALA A 131 -5.35 4.17 -3.07
C ALA A 131 -3.84 3.93 -2.81
N GLY A 132 -3.47 3.48 -1.61
CA GLY A 132 -2.08 3.19 -1.26
C GLY A 132 -1.48 2.04 -2.07
N GLU A 133 -2.26 0.99 -2.37
CA GLU A 133 -1.83 -0.11 -3.25
C GLU A 133 -1.60 0.37 -4.68
N ALA A 134 -2.49 1.22 -5.22
CA ALA A 134 -2.34 1.80 -6.54
C ALA A 134 -1.08 2.70 -6.65
N ASP A 135 -0.84 3.54 -5.65
CA ASP A 135 0.34 4.41 -5.59
C ASP A 135 1.65 3.61 -5.45
N MET A 136 1.66 2.58 -4.61
CA MET A 136 2.81 1.68 -4.46
C MET A 136 3.11 0.96 -5.78
N GLY A 137 2.08 0.42 -6.43
CA GLY A 137 2.20 -0.20 -7.75
C GLY A 137 2.81 0.76 -8.77
N ALA A 138 2.29 1.98 -8.88
CA ALA A 138 2.83 3.00 -9.77
C ALA A 138 4.29 3.36 -9.46
N SER A 139 4.66 3.44 -8.17
CA SER A 139 6.03 3.72 -7.74
C SER A 139 7.02 2.60 -8.14
N LEU A 140 6.61 1.33 -8.01
CA LEU A 140 7.42 0.18 -8.38
C LEU A 140 7.65 0.13 -9.90
N LYS A 141 6.61 0.39 -10.70
CA LYS A 141 6.71 0.45 -12.16
C LYS A 141 7.66 1.57 -12.61
N ARG A 142 7.56 2.76 -12.01
CA ARG A 142 8.51 3.88 -12.23
C ARG A 142 9.94 3.49 -11.88
N SER A 143 10.14 2.88 -10.72
CA SER A 143 11.45 2.43 -10.25
C SER A 143 12.08 1.41 -11.22
N ARG A 144 11.31 0.43 -11.69
CA ARG A 144 11.78 -0.57 -12.65
C ARG A 144 12.19 0.05 -13.98
N LEU A 145 11.37 0.94 -14.55
CA LEU A 145 11.71 1.64 -15.79
C LEU A 145 13.01 2.45 -15.63
N PHE A 146 13.18 3.11 -14.49
CA PHE A 146 14.41 3.83 -14.16
C PHE A 146 15.62 2.91 -14.07
N VAL A 147 15.49 1.74 -13.43
CA VAL A 147 16.56 0.73 -13.37
C VAL A 147 16.94 0.26 -14.78
N LEU A 148 15.97 -0.10 -15.62
CA LEU A 148 16.23 -0.54 -17.00
C LEU A 148 16.97 0.55 -17.81
N THR A 149 16.51 1.80 -17.69
CA THR A 149 17.14 2.97 -18.35
C THR A 149 18.59 3.13 -17.89
N THR A 150 18.85 3.01 -16.59
CA THR A 150 20.20 3.15 -16.03
C THR A 150 21.13 2.02 -16.49
N ARG A 151 20.63 0.79 -16.53
CA ARG A 151 21.42 -0.37 -16.98
C ARG A 151 21.81 -0.26 -18.45
N ILE A 152 20.87 0.10 -19.33
CA ILE A 152 21.18 0.33 -20.75
C ILE A 152 22.16 1.50 -20.93
N ALA A 153 22.03 2.57 -20.16
CA ALA A 153 22.95 3.71 -20.23
C ALA A 153 24.38 3.29 -19.86
N SER A 154 24.52 2.59 -18.73
CA SER A 154 25.80 2.05 -18.26
C SER A 154 26.42 1.11 -19.29
N LEU A 155 25.62 0.23 -19.88
CA LEU A 155 26.07 -0.72 -20.88
C LEU A 155 26.57 -0.01 -22.14
N GLY A 156 25.85 1.02 -22.61
CA GLY A 156 26.26 1.83 -23.74
C GLY A 156 27.60 2.52 -23.51
N GLU A 157 27.84 3.03 -22.31
CA GLU A 157 29.12 3.69 -22.00
C GLU A 157 30.28 2.68 -21.88
N GLU A 158 30.05 1.52 -21.26
CA GLU A 158 31.04 0.44 -21.18
C GLU A 158 31.46 -0.05 -22.58
N LEU A 159 30.49 -0.25 -23.48
CA LEU A 159 30.75 -0.68 -24.85
C LEU A 159 31.44 0.41 -25.69
N ARG A 160 31.21 1.70 -25.41
CA ARG A 160 31.92 2.80 -26.09
C ARG A 160 33.40 2.88 -25.73
N LEU A 161 33.75 2.47 -24.51
CA LEU A 161 35.12 2.39 -24.02
C LEU A 161 35.82 1.09 -24.44
N SER A 162 35.09 0.15 -25.06
CA SER A 162 35.64 -1.13 -25.49
C SER A 162 36.68 -0.97 -26.62
N PRO A 163 37.80 -1.71 -26.58
CA PRO A 163 38.77 -1.72 -27.68
C PRO A 163 38.21 -2.32 -28.98
N TYR A 164 37.06 -2.99 -28.92
CA TYR A 164 36.38 -3.62 -30.06
C TYR A 164 35.20 -2.80 -30.59
N ARG A 165 35.14 -1.50 -30.28
CA ARG A 165 34.05 -0.60 -30.65
C ARG A 165 33.70 -0.60 -32.14
N SER A 166 34.68 -0.81 -33.03
CA SER A 166 34.45 -0.86 -34.48
C SER A 166 33.44 -1.95 -34.89
N LEU A 167 33.34 -3.05 -34.13
CA LEU A 167 32.36 -4.11 -34.35
C LEU A 167 30.95 -3.76 -33.84
N LEU A 168 30.78 -2.62 -33.16
CA LEU A 168 29.53 -2.17 -32.52
C LEU A 168 28.99 -0.86 -33.12
N GLU A 169 29.57 -0.35 -34.21
CA GLU A 169 29.22 0.96 -34.78
C GLU A 169 27.72 1.10 -35.11
N GLU A 170 27.07 0.02 -35.52
CA GLU A 170 25.64 -0.01 -35.83
C GLU A 170 24.76 -0.23 -34.59
N ILE A 171 25.29 -0.85 -33.53
CA ILE A 171 24.54 -1.24 -32.33
C ILE A 171 24.50 -0.10 -31.32
N LEU A 172 25.61 0.64 -31.15
CA LEU A 172 25.71 1.74 -30.19
C LEU A 172 24.65 2.85 -30.39
N PRO A 173 24.36 3.31 -31.63
CA PRO A 173 23.28 4.26 -31.87
C PRO A 173 21.91 3.70 -31.47
N ARG A 174 21.60 2.46 -31.86
CA ARG A 174 20.33 1.81 -31.52
C ARG A 174 20.15 1.59 -30.03
N LEU A 175 21.23 1.29 -29.32
CA LEU A 175 21.21 1.13 -27.87
C LEU A 175 20.95 2.47 -27.15
N ARG A 176 21.45 3.57 -27.71
CA ARG A 176 21.14 4.93 -27.26
C ARG A 176 19.68 5.28 -27.53
N GLU A 177 19.16 4.97 -28.71
CA GLU A 177 17.74 5.17 -29.04
C GLU A 177 16.84 4.37 -28.09
N LEU A 178 17.22 3.13 -27.77
CA LEU A 178 16.48 2.29 -26.81
C LEU A 178 16.49 2.92 -25.42
N ASN A 179 17.62 3.50 -25.00
CA ASN A 179 17.72 4.23 -23.76
C ASN A 179 16.76 5.42 -23.70
N GLU A 180 16.76 6.24 -24.75
CA GLU A 180 15.89 7.42 -24.85
C GLU A 180 14.42 7.00 -24.87
N ALA A 181 14.07 5.95 -25.61
CA ALA A 181 12.72 5.39 -25.64
C ALA A 181 12.27 4.88 -24.27
N LEU A 182 13.14 4.20 -23.51
CA LEU A 182 12.87 3.78 -22.13
C LEU A 182 12.68 4.98 -21.21
N ARG A 183 13.54 6.01 -21.32
CA ARG A 183 13.49 7.22 -20.50
C ARG A 183 12.19 8.00 -20.65
N TYR A 184 11.63 8.02 -21.86
CA TYR A 184 10.40 8.75 -22.19
C TYR A 184 9.13 7.87 -22.21
N SER A 185 9.23 6.60 -21.82
CA SER A 185 8.08 5.70 -21.76
C SER A 185 7.19 6.00 -20.55
N ASP A 186 5.87 5.85 -20.72
CA ASP A 186 4.90 6.01 -19.62
C ASP A 186 5.02 4.85 -18.62
N PRO A 187 5.38 5.11 -17.36
CA PRO A 187 5.61 4.06 -16.37
C PRO A 187 4.32 3.42 -15.84
N ILE A 188 3.15 4.06 -15.97
CA ILE A 188 1.90 3.58 -15.33
C ILE A 188 1.18 2.53 -16.19
N ALA A 189 1.72 2.26 -17.36
CA ALA A 189 0.86 2.12 -18.51
C ALA A 189 0.64 0.66 -18.96
N SER A 190 1.49 -0.27 -18.53
CA SER A 190 1.44 -1.66 -19.01
C SER A 190 0.97 -2.65 -17.95
N ASP A 191 0.41 -3.75 -18.43
CA ASP A 191 0.11 -4.95 -17.62
C ASP A 191 1.42 -5.60 -17.11
N GLU A 192 1.33 -6.40 -16.03
CA GLU A 192 2.51 -7.05 -15.43
C GLU A 192 3.22 -8.00 -16.40
N ILE A 193 2.48 -8.63 -17.31
CA ILE A 193 3.01 -9.54 -18.34
C ILE A 193 3.89 -8.78 -19.33
N GLU A 194 3.43 -7.63 -19.81
CA GLU A 194 4.20 -6.78 -20.75
C GLU A 194 5.46 -6.21 -20.08
N GLU A 195 5.36 -5.85 -18.81
CA GLU A 195 6.48 -5.36 -18.02
C GLU A 195 7.54 -6.45 -17.80
N GLY A 196 7.11 -7.69 -17.51
CA GLY A 196 7.99 -8.85 -17.42
C GLY A 196 8.71 -9.16 -18.74
N ASN A 197 8.00 -9.05 -19.86
CA ASN A 197 8.57 -9.25 -21.20
C ASN A 197 9.66 -8.20 -21.51
N LEU A 198 9.43 -6.93 -21.15
CA LEU A 198 10.41 -5.86 -21.33
C LEU A 198 11.66 -6.09 -20.48
N VAL A 199 11.50 -6.48 -19.21
CA VAL A 199 12.61 -6.82 -18.32
C VAL A 199 13.44 -7.99 -18.87
N ALA A 200 12.79 -9.03 -19.38
CA ALA A 200 13.46 -10.18 -19.98
C ALA A 200 14.24 -9.78 -21.24
N ALA A 201 13.67 -8.92 -22.09
CA ALA A 201 14.32 -8.47 -23.31
C ALA A 201 15.55 -7.61 -23.02
N VAL A 202 15.47 -6.65 -22.09
CA VAL A 202 16.62 -5.85 -21.64
C VAL A 202 17.69 -6.73 -20.99
N SER A 203 17.31 -7.75 -20.21
CA SER A 203 18.27 -8.70 -19.64
C SER A 203 19.00 -9.50 -20.73
N GLY A 204 18.31 -9.84 -21.83
CA GLY A 204 18.94 -10.46 -23.00
C GLY A 204 19.94 -9.55 -23.70
N VAL A 205 19.63 -8.25 -23.84
CA VAL A 205 20.56 -7.22 -24.35
C VAL A 205 21.84 -7.18 -23.50
N GLU A 206 21.71 -7.15 -22.17
CA GLU A 206 22.87 -7.18 -21.26
C GLU A 206 23.66 -8.49 -21.37
N GLU A 207 23.00 -9.64 -21.46
CA GLU A 207 23.67 -10.93 -21.60
C GLU A 207 24.51 -10.98 -22.88
N LYS A 208 23.97 -10.52 -24.01
CA LYS A 208 24.69 -10.48 -25.28
C LYS A 208 25.86 -9.51 -25.27
N ALA A 209 25.71 -8.35 -24.62
CA ALA A 209 26.81 -7.42 -24.43
C ALA A 209 27.94 -8.00 -23.55
N ARG A 210 27.59 -8.67 -22.44
CA ARG A 210 28.58 -9.37 -21.60
C ARG A 210 29.30 -10.48 -22.37
N ARG A 211 28.57 -11.26 -23.16
CA ARG A 211 29.16 -12.30 -24.03
C ARG A 211 30.06 -11.71 -25.11
N PHE A 212 29.70 -10.55 -25.67
CA PHE A 212 30.54 -9.84 -26.64
C PHE A 212 31.87 -9.43 -26.00
N MET A 213 31.83 -8.87 -24.80
CA MET A 213 33.04 -8.45 -24.06
C MET A 213 33.90 -9.64 -23.63
N ALA A 214 33.29 -10.78 -23.31
CA ALA A 214 33.98 -12.00 -22.89
C ALA A 214 34.46 -12.89 -24.05
N ALA A 215 34.01 -12.63 -25.28
CA ALA A 215 34.38 -13.46 -26.42
C ALA A 215 35.89 -13.45 -26.66
N SER A 216 36.42 -14.62 -27.00
CA SER A 216 37.85 -14.91 -27.01
C SER A 216 38.52 -14.64 -28.36
N SER A 217 37.74 -14.66 -29.43
CA SER A 217 38.21 -14.43 -30.80
C SER A 217 37.38 -13.36 -31.52
N GLU A 218 37.97 -12.73 -32.54
CA GLU A 218 37.27 -11.74 -33.36
C GLU A 218 36.09 -12.35 -34.14
N GLY A 219 36.24 -13.58 -34.65
CA GLY A 219 35.14 -14.30 -35.31
C GLY A 219 33.97 -14.59 -34.37
N GLU A 220 34.25 -14.94 -33.12
CA GLU A 220 33.22 -15.10 -32.09
C GLU A 220 32.56 -13.77 -31.74
N ARG A 221 33.34 -12.68 -31.58
CA ARG A 221 32.80 -11.33 -31.34
C ARG A 221 31.84 -10.87 -32.44
N ARG A 222 32.17 -11.14 -33.71
CA ARG A 222 31.33 -10.77 -34.85
C ARG A 222 30.00 -11.53 -34.87
N LYS A 223 30.02 -12.82 -34.53
CA LYS A 223 28.79 -13.61 -34.38
C LYS A 223 27.95 -13.10 -33.21
N VAL A 224 28.57 -12.79 -32.07
CA VAL A 224 27.85 -12.28 -30.91
C VAL A 224 27.31 -10.86 -31.16
N SER A 225 27.99 -10.02 -31.93
CA SER A 225 27.49 -8.68 -32.28
C SER A 225 26.22 -8.76 -33.14
N GLU A 226 26.12 -9.71 -34.07
CA GLU A 226 24.89 -9.95 -34.83
C GLU A 226 23.72 -10.37 -33.91
N GLU A 227 23.96 -11.34 -33.01
CA GLU A 227 22.97 -11.76 -32.01
C GLU A 227 22.58 -10.63 -31.04
N PHE A 228 23.52 -9.75 -30.74
CA PHE A 228 23.31 -8.58 -29.88
C PHE A 228 22.41 -7.56 -30.57
N SER A 229 22.64 -7.27 -31.85
CA SER A 229 21.79 -6.38 -32.65
C SER A 229 20.32 -6.85 -32.64
N LEU A 230 20.09 -8.15 -32.87
CA LEU A 230 18.75 -8.75 -32.82
C LEU A 230 18.08 -8.61 -31.45
N SER A 231 18.87 -8.69 -30.38
CA SER A 231 18.37 -8.53 -29.01
C SER A 231 17.97 -7.08 -28.72
N VAL A 232 18.72 -6.10 -29.24
CA VAL A 232 18.37 -4.67 -29.15
C VAL A 232 17.08 -4.38 -29.92
N GLU A 233 16.94 -4.90 -31.15
CA GLU A 233 15.71 -4.77 -31.94
C GLU A 233 14.49 -5.38 -31.24
N ARG A 234 14.66 -6.57 -30.65
CA ARG A 234 13.59 -7.23 -29.90
C ARG A 234 13.17 -6.43 -28.66
N ALA A 235 14.12 -5.86 -27.93
CA ALA A 235 13.81 -4.99 -26.79
C ALA A 235 13.05 -3.73 -27.24
N PHE A 236 13.42 -3.17 -28.39
CA PHE A 236 12.72 -2.05 -29.00
C PHE A 236 11.28 -2.40 -29.40
N SER A 237 11.07 -3.54 -30.06
CA SER A 237 9.72 -3.93 -30.50
C SER A 237 8.79 -4.22 -29.33
N ILE A 238 9.30 -4.85 -28.27
CA ILE A 238 8.54 -5.10 -27.05
C ILE A 238 8.18 -3.78 -26.35
N LEU A 239 9.11 -2.83 -26.30
CA LEU A 239 8.85 -1.49 -25.76
C LEU A 239 7.80 -0.75 -26.59
N ASP A 240 7.84 -0.84 -27.91
CA ASP A 240 6.87 -0.20 -28.79
C ASP A 240 5.48 -0.83 -28.66
N LEU A 241 5.39 -2.17 -28.67
CA LEU A 241 4.13 -2.91 -28.42
C LEU A 241 3.52 -2.51 -27.07
N ARG A 242 4.34 -2.46 -26.03
CA ARG A 242 3.95 -1.96 -24.72
C ARG A 242 3.39 -0.54 -24.82
N ASN A 243 4.12 0.38 -25.44
CA ASN A 243 3.67 1.78 -25.58
C ASN A 243 2.41 1.94 -26.45
N GLN A 244 2.17 1.02 -27.40
CA GLN A 244 0.95 1.01 -28.21
C GLN A 244 -0.26 0.50 -27.42
N ALA A 245 -0.10 -0.58 -26.65
CA ALA A 245 -1.16 -1.11 -25.79
C ALA A 245 -1.69 -0.03 -24.82
N VAL A 246 -0.80 0.81 -24.31
CA VAL A 246 -1.10 1.99 -23.50
C VAL A 246 -1.98 3.01 -24.21
N ARG A 247 -1.69 3.28 -25.49
CA ARG A 247 -2.46 4.27 -26.26
C ARG A 247 -3.87 3.79 -26.56
N GLN A 248 -4.07 2.47 -26.64
CA GLN A 248 -5.37 1.86 -26.90
C GLN A 248 -6.22 1.69 -25.63
N SER A 249 -5.61 1.70 -24.45
CA SER A 249 -6.30 1.56 -23.16
C SER A 249 -6.69 2.89 -22.49
N LYS A 250 -6.29 4.03 -23.08
CA LYS A 250 -6.72 5.40 -22.69
C LYS A 250 -7.89 5.86 -23.55
#